data_AF-A0A973PKR1-F1
#
_entry.id   AF-A0A973PKR1-F1
#
_cell.length_a   1.000
_cell.length_b   1.000
_cell.length_c   1.000
_cell.angle_alpha   90.00
_cell.angle_beta   90.00
_cell.angle_gamma   90.00
#
_symmetry.space_group_name_H-M   'P 1'
#
loop_
_entity.id
_entity.type
_entity.pdbx_description
1 polymer ?
#
loop_
_entity_poly.entity_id
_entity_poly.type
_entity_poly.pdbx_seq_one_letter_code
_entity_poly.pdbx_strand_id
1 'polypeptide(L)'
;MRTRHLAAALALAALPLTACGAAQPAAGREPLPATTRIPDQSRSGDDLCKAIAKLDANQAMRNAQEGAAGMRRAAGTFDQLAAAAPADVAADLTKIAAAYRGLADGKAGVEQVKTEVEPLFTRYLDYVAKHCARG
;
A
#
# COMPACT_ATOMS: atom_id res chain seq x y z
N MET A 1 12.58 17.37 -59.60
CA MET A 1 12.13 18.64 -60.22
C MET A 1 10.61 18.71 -60.20
N ARG A 2 10.07 19.91 -59.95
CA ARG A 2 8.66 20.36 -59.97
C ARG A 2 7.79 20.09 -58.73
N THR A 3 7.88 21.08 -57.84
CA THR A 3 6.86 21.59 -56.93
C THR A 3 5.56 21.99 -57.63
N ARG A 4 4.42 21.87 -56.95
CA ARG A 4 3.50 23.00 -56.65
C ARG A 4 2.37 22.64 -55.69
N HIS A 5 2.12 23.60 -54.81
CA HIS A 5 1.21 23.69 -53.68
C HIS A 5 -0.27 23.80 -54.05
N LEU A 6 -1.15 23.39 -53.14
CA LEU A 6 -2.51 23.91 -52.88
C LEU A 6 -3.05 23.13 -51.66
N ALA A 7 -3.76 23.67 -50.68
CA ALA A 7 -3.94 24.99 -50.08
C ALA A 7 -4.66 24.72 -48.75
N ALA A 8 -4.39 25.55 -47.75
CA ALA A 8 -5.03 25.52 -46.44
C ALA A 8 -6.52 25.91 -46.50
N ALA A 9 -7.32 25.40 -45.57
CA ALA A 9 -8.50 26.10 -45.08
C ALA A 9 -8.78 25.71 -43.63
N LEU A 10 -8.32 26.57 -42.72
CA LEU A 10 -8.88 26.71 -41.38
C LEU A 10 -10.37 27.06 -41.48
N ALA A 11 -11.20 26.49 -40.62
CA ALA A 11 -12.47 27.08 -40.25
C ALA A 11 -12.57 27.15 -38.72
N LEU A 12 -12.23 28.32 -38.20
CA LEU A 12 -12.51 28.77 -36.84
C LEU A 12 -13.84 29.53 -36.81
N ALA A 13 -14.51 29.48 -35.66
CA ALA A 13 -15.62 30.32 -35.19
C ALA A 13 -17.01 30.01 -35.79
N ALA A 14 -18.13 30.11 -35.07
CA ALA A 14 -18.41 31.01 -33.96
C ALA A 14 -19.47 30.46 -32.98
N LEU A 15 -19.36 30.93 -31.75
CA LEU A 15 -20.31 30.80 -30.65
C LEU A 15 -21.63 31.54 -30.93
N PRO A 16 -22.70 31.20 -30.20
CA PRO A 16 -23.54 32.22 -29.60
C PRO A 16 -23.21 32.36 -28.10
N LEU A 17 -22.63 33.50 -27.74
CA LEU A 17 -22.60 34.04 -26.39
C LEU A 17 -23.95 34.73 -26.11
N THR A 18 -24.68 34.25 -25.10
CA THR A 18 -25.61 35.06 -24.29
C THR A 18 -25.91 34.24 -23.03
N ALA A 19 -25.10 34.41 -21.98
CA ALA A 19 -25.34 35.34 -20.87
C ALA A 19 -26.44 34.87 -19.91
N CYS A 20 -26.06 34.12 -18.87
CA CYS A 20 -26.36 34.47 -17.48
C CYS A 20 -25.64 33.50 -16.54
N GLY A 21 -24.65 34.02 -15.80
CA GLY A 21 -24.21 33.36 -14.59
C GLY A 21 -25.24 33.58 -13.49
N ALA A 22 -25.76 32.51 -12.93
CA ALA A 22 -26.27 32.46 -11.57
C ALA A 22 -26.28 30.99 -11.09
N ALA A 23 -25.35 30.71 -10.18
CA ALA A 23 -25.35 29.69 -9.13
C ALA A 23 -26.36 28.51 -9.18
N GLN A 24 -25.81 27.30 -9.09
CA GLN A 24 -26.49 26.14 -8.48
C GLN A 24 -26.89 26.46 -7.03
N PRO A 25 -27.93 25.79 -6.48
CA PRO A 25 -27.63 24.54 -5.78
C PRO A 25 -28.62 23.38 -6.00
N ALA A 26 -28.04 22.18 -5.93
CA ALA A 26 -28.53 20.88 -5.50
C ALA A 26 -30.05 20.65 -5.27
N ALA A 27 -30.58 19.57 -5.87
CA ALA A 27 -31.03 18.38 -5.13
C ALA A 27 -31.64 17.37 -6.11
N GLY A 28 -31.07 16.17 -6.19
CA GLY A 28 -31.57 15.09 -7.04
C GLY A 28 -30.46 14.12 -7.44
N ARG A 29 -29.70 13.62 -6.47
CA ARG A 29 -28.80 12.48 -6.69
C ARG A 29 -29.51 11.23 -6.17
N GLU A 30 -29.83 10.33 -7.10
CA GLU A 30 -30.15 8.94 -6.80
C GLU A 30 -29.09 8.34 -5.86
N PRO A 31 -29.50 7.61 -4.81
CA PRO A 31 -28.54 6.90 -3.97
C PRO A 31 -27.93 5.74 -4.76
N LEU A 32 -26.61 5.79 -4.95
CA LEU A 32 -25.80 4.65 -5.38
C LEU A 32 -26.09 3.43 -4.51
N PRO A 33 -26.13 2.20 -5.07
CA PRO A 33 -26.28 1.01 -4.27
C PRO A 33 -25.10 0.88 -3.31
N ALA A 34 -25.38 1.09 -2.03
CA ALA A 34 -24.52 0.71 -0.94
C ALA A 34 -24.46 -0.82 -0.91
N THR A 35 -23.28 -1.40 -1.16
CA THR A 35 -22.74 -2.69 -0.67
C THR A 35 -21.52 -2.97 -1.57
N THR A 36 -20.29 -2.84 -1.10
CA THR A 36 -19.73 -3.66 -0.04
C THR A 36 -18.85 -2.78 0.86
N ARG A 37 -19.31 -2.48 2.07
CA ARG A 37 -18.32 -2.30 3.15
C ARG A 37 -17.61 -3.65 3.21
N ILE A 38 -16.35 -3.69 2.77
CA ILE A 38 -15.41 -4.65 3.33
C ILE A 38 -15.65 -4.51 4.84
N PRO A 39 -16.03 -5.57 5.57
CA PRO A 39 -16.16 -5.43 7.00
C PRO A 39 -14.87 -4.76 7.44
N ASP A 40 -15.02 -3.59 8.06
CA ASP A 40 -14.04 -3.08 8.99
C ASP A 40 -14.03 -4.15 10.09
N GLN A 41 -13.45 -5.31 9.77
CA GLN A 41 -12.92 -6.21 10.75
C GLN A 41 -11.86 -5.33 11.34
N SER A 42 -12.24 -4.60 12.39
CA SER A 42 -11.33 -3.78 13.16
C SER A 42 -10.20 -4.71 13.51
N ARG A 43 -9.13 -4.64 12.70
CA ARG A 43 -8.06 -5.61 12.70
C ARG A 43 -7.48 -5.53 14.08
N SER A 44 -7.78 -6.54 14.87
CA SER A 44 -7.56 -6.47 16.29
C SER A 44 -6.13 -6.86 16.58
N GLY A 45 -5.59 -6.39 17.71
CA GLY A 45 -4.33 -6.92 18.20
C GLY A 45 -4.37 -8.44 18.33
N ASP A 46 -5.52 -9.01 18.68
CA ASP A 46 -5.71 -10.45 18.82
C ASP A 46 -5.57 -11.22 17.48
N ASP A 47 -6.08 -10.67 16.38
CA ASP A 47 -5.92 -11.27 15.05
C ASP A 47 -4.45 -11.27 14.62
N LEU A 48 -3.72 -10.19 14.91
CA LEU A 48 -2.28 -10.12 14.70
C LEU A 48 -1.54 -11.14 15.59
N CYS A 49 -1.86 -11.24 16.88
CA CYS A 49 -1.21 -12.19 17.78
C CYS A 49 -1.42 -13.65 17.33
N LYS A 50 -2.63 -14.00 16.88
CA LYS A 50 -2.92 -15.33 16.28
C LYS A 50 -2.12 -15.55 15.00
N ALA A 51 -2.03 -14.53 14.14
CA ALA A 51 -1.24 -14.60 12.91
C ALA A 51 0.26 -14.79 13.21
N ILE A 52 0.80 -14.12 14.21
CA ILE A 52 2.21 -14.27 14.64
C ILE A 52 2.50 -15.70 15.09
N ALA A 53 1.63 -16.26 15.94
CA ALA A 53 1.78 -17.64 16.40
C ALA A 53 1.67 -18.66 15.25
N LYS A 54 0.78 -18.40 14.28
CA LYS A 54 0.58 -19.27 13.11
C LYS A 54 1.70 -19.19 12.08
N LEU A 55 2.26 -17.99 11.87
CA LEU A 55 3.21 -17.71 10.80
C LEU A 55 4.68 -17.80 11.22
N ASP A 56 4.95 -18.04 12.52
CA ASP A 56 6.27 -18.01 13.15
C ASP A 56 7.14 -16.85 12.61
N ALA A 57 6.80 -15.62 13.01
CA ALA A 57 7.52 -14.42 12.57
C ALA A 57 9.04 -14.49 12.85
N ASN A 58 9.47 -15.28 13.84
CA ASN A 58 10.89 -15.54 14.10
C ASN A 58 11.51 -16.42 13.01
N GLN A 59 10.76 -17.37 12.45
CA GLN A 59 11.20 -18.14 11.30
C GLN A 59 11.29 -17.30 10.03
N ALA A 60 10.41 -16.32 9.82
CA ALA A 60 10.55 -15.37 8.71
C ALA A 60 11.88 -14.58 8.79
N MET A 61 12.26 -14.14 9.99
CA MET A 61 13.55 -13.48 10.23
C MET A 61 14.74 -14.40 9.98
N ARG A 62 14.66 -15.68 10.38
CA ARG A 62 15.70 -16.69 10.08
C ARG A 62 15.79 -16.97 8.58
N ASN A 63 14.66 -17.12 7.90
CA ASN A 63 14.61 -17.34 6.45
C ASN A 63 15.29 -16.20 5.69
N ALA A 64 15.18 -14.95 6.14
CA ALA A 64 15.85 -13.83 5.47
C ALA A 64 17.38 -13.97 5.37
N GLN A 65 18.00 -14.80 6.22
CA GLN A 65 19.44 -15.08 6.19
C GLN A 65 19.82 -16.09 5.09
N GLU A 66 18.83 -16.76 4.46
CA GLU A 66 19.03 -17.78 3.42
C GLU A 66 19.19 -17.17 2.01
N GLY A 67 19.52 -15.87 1.93
CA GLY A 67 19.67 -15.13 0.67
C GLY A 67 18.33 -14.70 0.05
N ALA A 68 18.34 -14.36 -1.25
CA ALA A 68 17.20 -13.70 -1.91
C ALA A 68 15.88 -14.48 -1.83
N ALA A 69 15.91 -15.81 -1.94
CA ALA A 69 14.72 -16.65 -1.79
C ALA A 69 14.14 -16.57 -0.37
N GLY A 70 15.03 -16.57 0.62
CA GLY A 70 14.71 -16.39 2.02
C GLY A 70 14.09 -15.03 2.33
N MET A 71 14.66 -13.97 1.77
CA MET A 71 14.13 -12.60 1.88
C MET A 71 12.73 -12.47 1.25
N ARG A 72 12.47 -13.12 0.11
CA ARG A 72 11.12 -13.15 -0.49
C ARG A 72 10.11 -13.86 0.40
N ARG A 73 10.50 -14.98 1.02
CA ARG A 73 9.66 -15.67 2.01
C ARG A 73 9.35 -14.77 3.20
N ALA A 74 10.37 -14.11 3.75
CA ALA A 74 10.20 -13.18 4.86
C ALA A 74 9.23 -12.04 4.51
N ALA A 75 9.38 -11.44 3.32
CA ALA A 75 8.45 -10.42 2.85
C ALA A 75 7.01 -10.91 2.77
N GLY A 76 6.79 -12.13 2.23
CA GLY A 76 5.47 -12.74 2.18
C GLY A 76 4.85 -12.98 3.56
N THR A 77 5.67 -13.30 4.58
CA THR A 77 5.19 -13.40 5.96
C THR A 77 4.79 -12.03 6.52
N PHE A 78 5.60 -10.99 6.31
CA PHE A 78 5.25 -9.64 6.77
C PHE A 78 4.01 -9.08 6.08
N ASP A 79 3.77 -9.40 4.80
CA ASP A 79 2.51 -9.06 4.12
C ASP A 79 1.30 -9.74 4.77
N GLN A 80 1.43 -11.02 5.13
CA GLN A 80 0.36 -11.76 5.81
C GLN A 80 0.09 -11.22 7.22
N LEU A 81 1.14 -10.82 7.95
CA LEU A 81 1.01 -10.13 9.23
C LEU A 81 0.34 -8.77 9.06
N ALA A 82 0.73 -7.99 8.04
CA ALA A 82 0.13 -6.69 7.75
C ALA A 82 -1.37 -6.79 7.46
N ALA A 83 -1.80 -7.88 6.80
CA ALA A 83 -3.22 -8.13 6.53
C ALA A 83 -4.06 -8.38 7.80
N ALA A 84 -3.43 -8.87 8.88
CA ALA A 84 -4.05 -9.14 10.17
C ALA A 84 -3.83 -8.02 11.21
N ALA A 85 -2.93 -7.07 10.92
CA ALA A 85 -2.51 -6.03 11.86
C ALA A 85 -3.45 -4.81 11.88
N PRO A 86 -3.56 -4.11 13.02
CA PRO A 86 -4.11 -2.76 13.07
C PRO A 86 -3.39 -1.81 12.10
N ALA A 87 -4.04 -0.72 11.68
CA ALA A 87 -3.58 0.10 10.55
C ALA A 87 -2.16 0.67 10.72
N ASP A 88 -1.80 1.10 11.94
CA ASP A 88 -0.47 1.64 12.28
C ASP A 88 0.62 0.56 12.18
N VAL A 89 0.36 -0.62 12.74
CA VAL A 89 1.28 -1.76 12.69
C VAL A 89 1.35 -2.36 11.28
N ALA A 90 0.23 -2.41 10.55
CA ALA A 90 0.16 -2.87 9.17
C ALA A 90 1.01 -2.02 8.23
N ALA A 91 1.03 -0.70 8.43
CA ALA A 91 1.86 0.21 7.66
C ALA A 91 3.36 -0.06 7.87
N ASP A 92 3.77 -0.33 9.11
CA ASP A 92 5.15 -0.70 9.43
C ASP A 92 5.53 -2.06 8.84
N LEU A 93 4.68 -3.07 9.00
CA LEU A 93 4.88 -4.40 8.43
C LEU A 93 4.97 -4.39 6.89
N THR A 94 4.16 -3.57 6.23
CA THR A 94 4.21 -3.41 4.76
C THR A 94 5.54 -2.82 4.29
N LYS A 95 6.08 -1.84 5.04
CA LYS A 95 7.41 -1.26 4.75
C LYS A 95 8.52 -2.27 4.96
N ILE A 96 8.45 -3.06 6.03
CA ILE A 96 9.39 -4.17 6.29
C ILE A 96 9.34 -5.18 5.13
N ALA A 97 8.15 -5.59 4.68
CA ALA A 97 7.98 -6.49 3.55
C ALA A 97 8.59 -5.93 2.25
N ALA A 98 8.35 -4.64 1.97
CA ALA A 98 8.90 -3.96 0.80
C ALA A 98 10.44 -3.91 0.82
N ALA A 99 11.03 -3.66 1.99
CA ALA A 99 12.48 -3.65 2.17
C ALA A 99 13.10 -5.02 1.90
N TYR A 100 12.53 -6.11 2.43
CA TYR A 100 13.02 -7.47 2.14
C TYR A 100 12.87 -7.85 0.66
N ARG A 101 11.79 -7.43 -0.03
CA ARG A 101 11.69 -7.57 -1.49
C ARG A 101 12.77 -6.77 -2.23
N GLY A 102 13.02 -5.54 -1.78
CA GLY A 102 14.08 -4.68 -2.32
C GLY A 102 15.46 -5.32 -2.22
N LEU A 103 15.78 -5.92 -1.06
CA LEU A 103 17.02 -6.69 -0.88
C LEU A 103 17.08 -7.93 -1.79
N ALA A 104 15.99 -8.70 -1.87
CA ALA A 104 15.93 -9.90 -2.69
C ALA A 104 16.11 -9.63 -4.20
N ASP A 105 15.62 -8.47 -4.66
CA ASP A 105 15.73 -8.03 -6.05
C ASP A 105 17.03 -7.26 -6.35
N GLY A 106 17.90 -7.05 -5.35
CA GLY A 106 19.12 -6.26 -5.49
C GLY A 106 18.86 -4.75 -5.73
N LYS A 107 17.65 -4.27 -5.42
CA LYS A 107 17.23 -2.87 -5.60
C LYS A 107 17.53 -2.00 -4.37
N ALA A 108 17.85 -2.61 -3.24
CA ALA A 108 18.16 -1.92 -2.00
C ALA A 108 19.47 -2.46 -1.39
N GLY A 109 20.23 -1.57 -0.75
CA GLY A 109 21.43 -1.95 0.00
C GLY A 109 21.08 -2.44 1.40
N VAL A 110 21.85 -3.42 1.91
CA VAL A 110 21.63 -3.99 3.25
C VAL A 110 21.72 -2.94 4.36
N GLU A 111 22.73 -2.06 4.30
CA GLU A 111 22.91 -1.00 5.30
C GLU A 111 21.76 0.00 5.33
N GLN A 112 21.31 0.44 4.14
CA GLN A 112 20.16 1.33 4.04
C GLN A 112 18.90 0.69 4.62
N VAL A 113 18.62 -0.55 4.22
CA VAL A 113 17.46 -1.29 4.69
C VAL A 113 17.52 -1.49 6.20
N LYS A 114 18.68 -1.79 6.76
CA LYS A 114 18.84 -1.90 8.21
C LYS A 114 18.45 -0.60 8.91
N THR A 115 18.98 0.54 8.48
CA THR A 115 18.64 1.85 9.08
C THR A 115 17.14 2.18 8.97
N GLU A 116 16.52 1.85 7.85
CA GLU A 116 15.09 2.14 7.61
C GLU A 116 14.15 1.17 8.33
N VAL A 117 14.53 -0.12 8.42
CA VAL A 117 13.68 -1.20 8.95
C VAL A 117 13.82 -1.37 10.46
N GLU A 118 15.01 -1.20 11.03
CA GLU A 118 15.26 -1.38 12.47
C GLU A 118 14.29 -0.63 13.39
N PRO A 119 13.98 0.67 13.16
CA PRO A 119 12.98 1.36 13.99
C PRO A 119 11.55 0.83 13.78
N LEU A 120 11.20 0.37 12.57
CA LEU A 120 9.88 -0.22 12.30
C LEU A 120 9.74 -1.56 13.02
N PHE A 121 10.80 -2.36 12.96
CA PHE A 121 10.87 -3.66 13.60
C PHE A 121 10.78 -3.52 15.12
N THR A 122 11.47 -2.53 15.68
CA THR A 122 11.40 -2.22 17.12
C THR A 122 9.98 -1.85 17.56
N ARG A 123 9.28 -1.01 16.79
CA ARG A 123 7.88 -0.66 17.10
C ARG A 123 6.95 -1.87 16.98
N TYR A 124 7.13 -2.70 15.96
CA TYR A 124 6.39 -3.95 15.82
C TYR A 124 6.62 -4.88 17.03
N LEU A 125 7.88 -5.10 17.44
CA LEU A 125 8.19 -5.94 18.60
C LEU A 125 7.62 -5.38 19.90
N ASP A 126 7.66 -4.06 20.10
CA ASP A 126 7.06 -3.40 21.26
C ASP A 126 5.53 -3.57 21.29
N TYR A 127 4.87 -3.45 20.13
CA TYR A 127 3.45 -3.75 19.99
C TYR A 127 3.16 -5.20 20.38
N VAL A 128 3.91 -6.16 19.83
CA VAL A 128 3.73 -7.59 20.11
C VAL A 128 3.95 -7.88 21.59
N ALA A 129 4.98 -7.30 22.22
CA ALA A 129 5.24 -7.49 23.65
C ALA A 129 4.09 -6.95 24.52
N LYS A 130 3.49 -5.82 24.15
CA LYS A 130 2.38 -5.20 24.91
C LYS A 130 1.06 -5.94 24.72
N HIS A 131 0.80 -6.44 23.52
CA HIS A 131 -0.52 -6.93 23.13
C HIS A 131 -0.62 -8.47 23.06
N CYS A 132 0.49 -9.17 22.78
CA CYS A 132 0.48 -10.63 22.57
C CYS A 132 1.09 -11.44 23.74
N ALA A 133 1.78 -10.81 24.70
CA ALA A 133 2.45 -11.53 25.80
C ALA A 133 1.51 -12.00 26.95
N ARG A 134 0.19 -11.86 26.79
CA ARG A 134 -0.82 -12.25 27.80
C ARG A 134 -1.53 -13.59 27.49
N GLY A 135 -1.13 -14.29 26.44
CA GLY A 135 -1.72 -15.57 26.01
C GLY A 135 -1.06 -16.78 26.64
#